data_AF-A0A367J1Y8-F1
#
_entry.id   AF-A0A367J1Y8-F1
#
_cell.length_a   1.000
_cell.length_b   1.000
_cell.length_c   1.000
_cell.angle_alpha   90.00
_cell.angle_beta   90.00
_cell.angle_gamma   90.00
#
_symmetry.space_group_name_H-M   'P 1'
#
loop_
_entity.id
_entity.type
_entity.pdbx_description
1 polymer ?
#
loop_
_entity_poly.entity_id
_entity_poly.type
_entity_poly.pdbx_seq_one_letter_code
_entity_poly.pdbx_strand_id
1 'polypeptide(L)'
;DTLTPSNLEKFKQNVREVIAAQNIQVYTCPIESDDEQVTKRNRNIMAALPFAVIGSTQDVVTFDGRKVKGREYAWGVAEVENDAHCDFKKLRSLLIRTHMLDLITTTEEVHYENYRQAQMETRKFGEPRSQPNENAKFKEEEEALRKRFTEQVKAEENRFRQWERQLLNERDRLHKELETQGEKVKELQSELEAYYYHQRDKSIRK
;
A
#
# COMPACT_ATOMS: atom_id res chain seq x y z
N ASP A 1 19.65 10.27 5.33
CA ASP A 1 19.97 10.81 6.67
C ASP A 1 21.28 11.62 6.70
N THR A 2 22.08 11.61 5.62
CA THR A 2 23.40 12.25 5.54
C THR A 2 23.39 13.75 5.20
N LEU A 3 22.25 14.28 4.74
CA LEU A 3 22.05 15.71 4.47
C LEU A 3 21.13 16.31 5.52
N THR A 4 21.47 17.52 5.96
CA THR A 4 20.57 18.32 6.80
C THR A 4 19.32 18.74 6.00
N PRO A 5 18.18 19.01 6.65
CA PRO A 5 16.95 19.42 5.94
C PRO A 5 17.14 20.63 5.02
N SER A 6 17.92 21.63 5.45
CA SER A 6 18.22 22.82 4.63
C SER A 6 19.07 22.48 3.40
N ASN A 7 20.09 21.64 3.55
CA ASN A 7 20.92 21.24 2.41
C ASN A 7 20.15 20.33 1.45
N LEU A 8 19.28 19.46 1.98
CA LEU A 8 18.43 18.61 1.19
C LEU A 8 17.48 19.42 0.31
N GLU A 9 16.85 20.46 0.85
CA GLU A 9 15.95 21.32 0.07
C GLU A 9 16.68 22.01 -1.09
N LYS A 10 17.86 22.59 -0.81
CA LYS A 10 18.71 23.18 -1.85
C LYS A 10 19.14 22.16 -2.90
N PHE A 11 19.50 20.96 -2.47
CA PHE A 11 19.91 19.88 -3.38
C PHE A 11 18.74 19.45 -4.28
N LYS A 12 17.54 19.28 -3.72
CA LYS A 12 16.33 18.98 -4.50
C LYS A 12 16.05 20.07 -5.53
N GLN A 13 16.17 21.33 -5.13
CA GLN A 13 15.95 22.46 -6.04
C GLN A 13 16.94 22.44 -7.22
N ASN A 14 18.24 22.28 -6.94
CA ASN A 14 19.26 22.19 -7.99
C ASN A 14 19.00 21.02 -8.94
N VAL A 15 18.58 19.85 -8.41
CA VAL A 15 18.24 18.69 -9.25
C VAL A 15 17.05 18.98 -10.16
N ARG A 16 16.00 19.64 -9.66
CA ARG A 16 14.84 20.03 -10.48
C ARG A 16 15.23 21.01 -11.59
N GLU A 17 16.09 21.99 -11.27
CA GLU A 17 16.58 22.96 -12.25
C GLU A 17 17.38 22.28 -13.36
N VAL A 18 18.26 21.34 -13.02
CA VAL A 18 19.02 20.57 -14.02
C VAL A 18 18.11 19.70 -14.87
N ILE A 19 17.14 19.01 -14.27
CA ILE A 19 16.14 18.20 -15.01
C ILE A 19 15.40 19.06 -16.04
N ALA A 20 14.94 20.24 -15.61
CA ALA A 20 14.25 21.18 -16.50
C ALA A 20 15.17 21.73 -17.60
N ALA A 21 16.39 22.15 -17.26
CA ALA A 21 17.34 22.70 -18.22
C ALA A 21 17.79 21.68 -19.28
N GLN A 22 17.83 20.40 -18.94
CA GLN A 22 18.21 19.32 -19.85
C GLN A 22 17.00 18.66 -20.55
N ASN A 23 15.79 19.16 -20.31
CA ASN A 23 14.54 18.59 -20.85
C ASN A 23 14.41 17.08 -20.59
N ILE A 24 14.82 16.65 -19.39
CA ILE A 24 14.72 15.24 -18.98
C ILE A 24 13.27 14.96 -18.61
N GLN A 25 12.64 14.05 -19.35
CA GLN A 25 11.28 13.61 -19.05
C GLN A 25 11.28 12.71 -17.81
N VAL A 26 10.65 13.19 -16.75
CA VAL A 26 10.39 12.44 -15.52
C VAL A 26 8.92 12.10 -15.43
N TYR A 27 8.59 11.00 -14.76
CA TYR A 27 7.20 10.61 -14.52
C TYR A 27 6.44 11.71 -13.78
N THR A 28 5.26 12.06 -14.30
CA THR A 28 4.32 13.02 -13.70
C THR A 28 2.91 12.44 -13.76
N CYS A 29 2.18 12.49 -12.65
CA CYS A 29 0.78 12.09 -12.63
C CYS A 29 -0.16 13.31 -12.79
N PRO A 30 -1.37 13.13 -13.32
CA PRO A 30 -2.42 14.15 -13.27
C PRO A 30 -2.65 14.59 -11.82
N ILE A 31 -2.48 15.89 -11.57
CA ILE A 31 -2.63 16.46 -10.22
C ILE A 31 -4.12 16.63 -9.89
N GLU A 32 -4.94 16.96 -10.87
CA GLU A 32 -6.35 17.25 -10.69
C GLU A 32 -7.19 15.98 -10.90
N SER A 33 -8.11 15.76 -9.97
CA SER A 33 -9.08 14.68 -9.95
C SER A 33 -10.39 15.23 -9.40
N ASP A 34 -11.51 14.62 -9.77
CA ASP A 34 -12.84 14.95 -9.23
C ASP A 34 -12.91 14.80 -7.70
N ASP A 35 -11.99 14.03 -7.10
CA ASP A 35 -11.81 13.91 -5.66
C ASP A 35 -10.71 14.87 -5.14
N GLU A 36 -11.11 15.78 -4.24
CA GLU A 36 -10.22 16.74 -3.60
C GLU A 36 -9.12 16.06 -2.76
N GLN A 37 -9.40 14.91 -2.14
CA GLN A 37 -8.42 14.14 -1.36
C GLN A 37 -7.35 13.54 -2.26
N VAL A 38 -7.76 13.01 -3.43
CA VAL A 38 -6.83 12.50 -4.44
C VAL A 38 -5.97 13.63 -4.98
N THR A 39 -6.58 14.78 -5.28
CA THR A 39 -5.85 15.97 -5.74
C THR A 39 -4.79 16.42 -4.73
N LYS A 40 -5.15 16.53 -3.45
CA LYS A 40 -4.21 16.89 -2.38
C LYS A 40 -3.08 15.87 -2.24
N ARG A 41 -3.40 14.58 -2.33
CA ARG A 41 -2.41 13.51 -2.29
C ARG A 41 -1.44 13.60 -3.46
N ASN A 42 -1.93 13.78 -4.68
CA ASN A 42 -1.11 13.85 -5.88
C ASN A 42 -0.20 15.09 -5.84
N ARG A 43 -0.70 16.26 -5.40
CA ARG A 43 0.13 17.45 -5.14
C ARG A 43 1.26 17.15 -4.16
N ASN A 44 0.95 16.52 -3.03
CA ASN A 44 1.95 16.20 -2.00
C ASN A 44 3.04 15.24 -2.50
N ILE A 45 2.67 14.24 -3.30
CA ILE A 45 3.61 13.27 -3.86
C ILE A 45 4.49 13.93 -4.92
N MET A 46 3.90 14.71 -5.84
CA MET A 46 4.65 15.40 -6.89
C MET A 46 5.59 16.46 -6.34
N ALA A 47 5.16 17.24 -5.32
CA ALA A 47 6.02 18.23 -4.67
C ALA A 47 7.24 17.60 -3.95
N ALA A 48 7.14 16.34 -3.54
CA ALA A 48 8.23 15.65 -2.86
C ALA A 48 9.34 15.17 -3.82
N LEU A 49 9.12 15.20 -5.14
CA LEU A 49 10.13 14.84 -6.14
C LEU A 49 11.28 15.86 -6.16
N PRO A 50 12.55 15.42 -6.28
CA PRO A 50 13.00 14.02 -6.18
C PRO A 50 12.90 13.50 -4.73
N PHE A 51 12.45 12.25 -4.56
CA PHE A 51 12.27 11.67 -3.22
C PHE A 51 13.61 11.49 -2.50
N ALA A 52 13.68 11.99 -1.26
CA ALA A 52 14.82 11.75 -0.39
C ALA A 52 14.57 10.51 0.45
N VAL A 53 15.12 9.36 0.07
CA VAL A 53 14.80 8.07 0.71
C VAL A 53 15.92 7.55 1.61
N ILE A 54 15.52 6.81 2.64
CA ILE A 54 16.41 6.01 3.48
C ILE A 54 16.00 4.55 3.29
N GLY A 55 16.95 3.67 3.02
CA GLY A 55 16.72 2.23 2.91
C GLY A 55 17.29 1.48 4.11
N SER A 56 16.52 0.57 4.69
CA SER A 56 16.99 -0.40 5.68
C SER A 56 16.09 -1.63 5.72
N THR A 57 16.69 -2.80 5.91
CA THR A 57 15.98 -4.05 6.20
C THR A 57 16.02 -4.43 7.68
N GLN A 58 16.84 -3.73 8.47
CA GLN A 58 17.05 -3.98 9.89
C GLN A 58 15.90 -3.44 10.74
N ASP A 59 15.49 -4.21 11.74
CA ASP A 59 14.58 -3.72 12.77
C ASP A 59 15.38 -3.10 13.92
N VAL A 60 15.00 -1.88 14.28
CA VAL A 60 15.62 -1.10 15.36
C VAL A 60 14.55 -0.71 16.37
N VAL A 61 14.95 -0.57 17.63
CA VAL A 61 14.06 -0.15 18.71
C VAL A 61 14.23 1.35 18.92
N THR A 62 13.17 2.12 18.70
CA THR A 62 13.17 3.57 18.94
C THR A 62 13.12 3.88 20.44
N PHE A 63 13.41 5.13 20.83
CA PHE A 63 13.48 5.52 22.25
C PHE A 63 12.15 5.31 23.01
N ASP A 64 11.04 5.31 22.28
CA ASP A 64 9.68 5.07 22.78
C ASP A 64 9.30 3.58 22.79
N GLY A 65 10.24 2.69 22.52
CA GLY A 65 10.08 1.24 22.59
C GLY A 65 9.44 0.59 21.36
N ARG A 66 9.11 1.36 20.30
CA ARG A 66 8.56 0.78 19.06
C ARG A 66 9.67 0.08 18.27
N LYS A 67 9.33 -1.06 17.66
CA LYS A 67 10.21 -1.77 16.73
C LYS A 67 9.85 -1.36 15.31
N VAL A 68 10.78 -0.69 14.62
CA VAL A 68 10.56 -0.13 13.28
C VAL A 68 11.71 -0.46 12.35
N LYS A 69 11.49 -0.39 11.03
CA LYS A 69 12.59 -0.47 10.06
C LYS A 69 13.38 0.82 10.05
N GLY A 70 14.69 0.75 10.26
CA GLY A 70 15.52 1.94 10.43
C GLY A 70 17.02 1.68 10.43
N ARG A 71 17.80 2.75 10.52
CA ARG A 71 19.26 2.73 10.71
C ARG A 71 19.57 3.30 12.09
N GLU A 72 20.32 2.56 12.89
CA GLU A 72 20.74 3.00 14.22
C GLU A 72 22.15 3.59 14.19
N TYR A 73 22.31 4.73 14.86
CA TYR A 73 23.57 5.45 15.04
C TYR A 73 23.78 5.77 16.52
N ALA A 74 25.03 6.08 16.88
CA ALA A 74 25.36 6.51 18.25
C ALA A 74 24.57 7.76 18.72
N TRP A 75 24.11 8.58 17.79
CA TRP A 75 23.34 9.80 18.06
C TRP A 75 21.82 9.67 17.83
N GLY A 76 21.32 8.48 17.46
CA GLY A 76 19.89 8.25 17.30
C GLY A 76 19.52 7.29 16.17
N VAL A 77 18.22 7.21 15.89
CA VAL A 77 17.64 6.24 14.95
C VAL A 77 16.97 6.96 13.78
N ALA A 78 17.37 6.61 12.57
CA ALA A 78 16.73 7.06 11.35
C ALA A 78 15.66 6.05 10.92
N GLU A 79 14.41 6.34 11.26
CA GLU A 79 13.23 5.53 10.87
C GLU A 79 12.89 5.68 9.38
N VAL A 80 12.70 4.55 8.67
CA VAL A 80 12.41 4.53 7.23
C VAL A 80 10.95 4.94 6.93
N GLU A 81 10.00 4.58 7.78
CA GLU A 81 8.57 4.88 7.53
C GLU A 81 8.10 6.23 8.10
N ASN A 82 9.01 7.01 8.69
CA ASN A 82 8.71 8.30 9.29
C ASN A 82 8.85 9.43 8.24
N ASP A 83 7.74 10.12 7.95
CA ASP A 83 7.66 11.23 6.98
C ASP A 83 8.54 12.43 7.36
N ALA A 84 8.92 12.56 8.64
CA ALA A 84 9.85 13.60 9.10
C ALA A 84 11.32 13.25 8.81
N HIS A 85 11.65 11.97 8.59
CA HIS A 85 13.01 11.52 8.33
C HIS A 85 13.31 11.35 6.85
N CYS A 86 12.34 10.84 6.07
CA CYS A 86 12.52 10.61 4.65
C CYS A 86 11.19 10.50 3.88
N ASP A 87 11.26 10.52 2.56
CA ASP A 87 10.11 10.43 1.66
C ASP A 87 9.75 8.99 1.25
N PHE A 88 10.33 7.97 1.89
CA PHE A 88 10.13 6.57 1.52
C PHE A 88 8.64 6.18 1.49
N LYS A 89 7.86 6.64 2.47
CA LYS A 89 6.42 6.37 2.53
C LYS A 89 5.68 6.96 1.32
N LYS A 90 6.08 8.15 0.85
CA LYS A 90 5.52 8.80 -0.35
C LYS A 90 5.89 8.02 -1.61
N LEU A 91 7.16 7.63 -1.74
CA LEU A 91 7.64 6.78 -2.85
C LEU A 91 6.88 5.45 -2.92
N ARG A 92 6.76 4.75 -1.78
CA ARG A 92 6.00 3.50 -1.70
C ARG A 92 4.54 3.71 -2.09
N SER A 93 3.91 4.77 -1.59
CA SER A 93 2.52 5.08 -1.93
C SER A 93 2.35 5.29 -3.44
N LEU A 94 3.26 6.01 -4.08
CA LEU A 94 3.25 6.22 -5.53
C LEU A 94 3.36 4.87 -6.25
N LEU A 95 4.41 4.10 -5.99
CA LEU A 95 4.75 2.89 -6.75
C LEU A 95 3.73 1.76 -6.61
N ILE A 96 3.28 1.47 -5.39
CA ILE A 96 2.52 0.24 -5.13
C ILE A 96 1.09 0.43 -4.65
N ARG A 97 0.66 1.66 -4.33
CA ARG A 97 -0.72 1.91 -3.84
C ARG A 97 -1.57 2.74 -4.77
N THR A 98 -1.00 3.78 -5.38
CA THR A 98 -1.81 4.86 -5.97
C THR A 98 -1.61 5.03 -7.46
N HIS A 99 -0.39 4.83 -7.98
CA HIS A 99 -0.07 5.11 -9.39
C HIS A 99 0.44 3.89 -10.15
N MET A 100 0.34 2.67 -9.56
CA MET A 100 0.82 1.45 -10.20
C MET A 100 0.18 1.23 -11.59
N LEU A 101 -1.14 1.39 -11.68
CA LEU A 101 -1.86 1.21 -12.95
C LEU A 101 -1.44 2.24 -13.98
N ASP A 102 -1.35 3.51 -13.59
CA ASP A 102 -0.91 4.59 -14.47
C ASP A 102 0.52 4.39 -15.00
N LEU A 103 1.44 3.91 -14.14
CA LEU A 103 2.80 3.53 -14.53
C LEU A 103 2.79 2.39 -15.57
N ILE A 104 1.93 1.39 -15.38
CA ILE A 104 1.78 0.26 -16.32
C ILE A 104 1.23 0.77 -17.66
N THR A 105 0.13 1.52 -17.65
CA THR A 105 -0.52 2.06 -18.84
C THR A 105 0.41 3.00 -19.61
N THR A 106 1.12 3.91 -18.93
CA THR A 106 2.11 4.79 -19.57
C THR A 106 3.24 3.99 -20.22
N THR A 107 3.67 2.91 -19.59
CA THR A 107 4.69 2.02 -20.15
C THR A 107 4.20 1.32 -21.41
N GLU A 108 2.97 0.85 -21.43
CA GLU A 108 2.36 0.19 -22.58
C GLU A 108 2.07 1.16 -23.73
N GLU A 109 1.33 2.22 -23.46
CA GLU A 109 0.79 3.12 -24.48
C GLU A 109 1.80 4.13 -25.03
N VAL A 110 2.82 4.49 -24.24
CA VAL A 110 3.82 5.48 -24.63
C VAL A 110 5.17 4.83 -24.89
N HIS A 111 5.77 4.23 -23.85
CA HIS A 111 7.16 3.77 -23.95
C HIS A 111 7.30 2.57 -24.90
N TYR A 112 6.42 1.58 -24.77
CA TYR A 112 6.43 0.40 -25.62
C TYR A 112 5.98 0.72 -27.04
N GLU A 113 4.94 1.54 -27.23
CA GLU A 113 4.51 1.94 -28.57
C GLU A 113 5.56 2.76 -29.33
N ASN A 114 6.26 3.69 -28.66
CA ASN A 114 7.38 4.41 -29.27
C ASN A 114 8.50 3.45 -29.72
N TYR A 115 8.84 2.48 -28.87
CA TYR A 115 9.80 1.44 -29.21
C TYR A 115 9.29 0.58 -30.39
N ARG A 116 8.03 0.17 -30.36
CA ARG A 116 7.40 -0.64 -31.42
C ARG A 116 7.42 0.09 -32.75
N GLN A 117 7.08 1.38 -32.79
CA GLN A 117 7.14 2.22 -33.99
C GLN A 117 8.56 2.30 -34.55
N ALA A 118 9.55 2.65 -33.72
CA ALA A 118 10.95 2.70 -34.13
C ALA A 118 11.46 1.36 -34.69
N GLN A 119 11.04 0.24 -34.08
CA GLN A 119 11.39 -1.10 -34.58
C GLN A 119 10.68 -1.45 -35.89
N MET A 120 9.48 -0.95 -36.14
CA MET A 120 8.78 -1.16 -37.42
C MET A 120 9.40 -0.33 -38.56
N GLU A 121 9.88 0.88 -38.25
CA GLU A 121 10.57 1.76 -39.23
C GLU A 121 11.94 1.23 -39.64
N THR A 122 12.67 0.63 -38.69
CA THR A 122 14.06 0.20 -38.91
C THR A 122 14.19 -1.24 -39.41
N ARG A 123 13.17 -2.10 -39.23
CA ARG A 123 13.22 -3.48 -39.68
C ARG A 123 12.95 -3.61 -41.18
N LYS A 124 13.93 -4.13 -41.90
CA LYS A 124 13.69 -4.71 -43.23
C LYS A 124 12.97 -6.05 -43.07
N PHE A 125 11.93 -6.27 -43.87
CA PHE A 125 11.19 -7.54 -43.89
C PHE A 125 12.18 -8.72 -44.02
N GLY A 126 12.16 -9.64 -43.05
CA GLY A 126 12.97 -10.87 -43.08
C GLY A 126 14.27 -10.85 -42.28
N GLU A 127 14.70 -9.73 -41.68
CA GLU A 127 15.84 -9.76 -40.77
C GLU A 127 15.46 -10.37 -39.40
N PRO A 128 16.26 -11.32 -38.88
CA PRO A 128 16.03 -11.89 -37.56
C PRO A 128 16.10 -10.77 -36.51
N ARG A 129 15.20 -10.81 -35.52
CA ARG A 129 15.24 -9.88 -34.38
C ARG A 129 16.68 -9.88 -33.85
N SER A 130 17.32 -8.70 -33.78
CA SER A 130 18.55 -8.57 -33.01
C SER A 130 18.21 -9.08 -31.61
N GLN A 131 18.77 -10.22 -31.22
CA GLN A 131 18.57 -10.72 -29.88
C GLN A 131 19.08 -9.60 -28.96
N PRO A 132 18.24 -9.09 -28.04
CA PRO A 132 18.78 -8.28 -26.97
C PRO A 132 19.91 -9.10 -26.38
N ASN A 133 21.05 -8.47 -26.11
CA ASN A 133 22.18 -9.13 -25.47
C ASN A 133 21.77 -9.46 -24.02
N GLU A 134 20.90 -10.46 -23.87
CA GLU A 134 20.41 -10.99 -22.61
C GLU A 134 21.56 -11.79 -22.04
N ASN A 135 22.32 -11.17 -21.13
CA ASN A 135 23.20 -11.90 -20.24
C ASN A 135 22.33 -12.96 -19.53
N ALA A 136 22.48 -14.23 -19.90
CA ALA A 136 21.63 -15.33 -19.44
C ALA A 136 21.47 -15.38 -17.90
N LYS A 137 22.52 -14.91 -17.20
CA LYS A 137 22.55 -14.79 -15.74
C LYS A 137 21.50 -13.82 -15.17
N PHE A 138 21.22 -12.69 -15.83
CA PHE A 138 20.21 -11.73 -15.36
C PHE A 138 18.78 -12.23 -15.60
N LYS A 139 18.58 -13.06 -16.61
CA LYS A 139 17.26 -13.64 -16.90
C LYS A 139 16.83 -14.66 -15.85
N GLU A 140 17.77 -15.52 -15.43
CA GLU A 140 17.53 -16.48 -14.35
C GLU A 140 17.30 -15.78 -13.00
N GLU A 141 18.07 -14.73 -12.68
CA GLU A 141 17.85 -13.92 -11.47
C GLU A 141 16.50 -13.19 -11.50
N GLU A 142 16.09 -12.64 -12.65
CA GLU A 142 14.79 -11.99 -12.81
C GLU A 142 13.63 -12.97 -12.65
N GLU A 143 13.69 -14.13 -13.30
CA GLU A 143 12.68 -15.18 -13.17
C GLU A 143 12.59 -15.71 -11.74
N ALA A 144 13.73 -15.92 -11.07
CA ALA A 144 13.76 -16.32 -9.66
C ALA A 144 13.11 -15.28 -8.75
N LEU A 145 13.40 -13.99 -8.98
CA LEU A 145 12.82 -12.89 -8.21
C LEU A 145 11.31 -12.79 -8.44
N ARG A 146 10.85 -12.86 -9.70
CA ARG A 146 9.42 -12.87 -10.07
C ARG A 146 8.68 -14.05 -9.44
N LYS A 147 9.28 -15.26 -9.49
CA LYS A 147 8.70 -16.46 -8.89
C LYS A 147 8.55 -16.29 -7.38
N ARG A 148 9.62 -15.85 -6.70
CA ARG A 148 9.60 -15.63 -5.25
C ARG A 148 8.58 -14.59 -4.83
N PHE A 149 8.47 -13.49 -5.58
CA PHE A 149 7.48 -12.44 -5.29
C PHE A 149 6.06 -12.96 -5.47
N THR A 150 5.78 -13.66 -6.58
CA THR A 150 4.46 -14.26 -6.85
C THR A 150 4.07 -15.28 -5.78
N GLU A 151 5.02 -16.11 -5.32
CA GLU A 151 4.80 -17.06 -4.23
C GLU A 151 4.50 -16.36 -2.90
N GLN A 152 5.22 -15.28 -2.57
CA GLN A 152 4.97 -14.48 -1.38
C GLN A 152 3.58 -13.83 -1.41
N VAL A 153 3.21 -13.19 -2.52
CA VAL A 153 1.88 -12.57 -2.68
C VAL A 153 0.78 -13.62 -2.52
N LYS A 154 0.92 -14.78 -3.17
CA LYS A 154 -0.05 -15.88 -3.07
C LYS A 154 -0.16 -16.43 -1.64
N ALA A 155 0.96 -16.54 -0.92
CA ALA A 155 0.96 -16.97 0.47
C ALA A 155 0.23 -15.96 1.38
N GLU A 156 0.47 -14.67 1.16
CA GLU A 156 -0.13 -13.59 1.94
C GLU A 156 -1.63 -13.45 1.64
N GLU A 157 -2.04 -13.50 0.38
CA GLU A 157 -3.46 -13.55 -0.03
C GLU A 157 -4.19 -14.74 0.59
N ASN A 158 -3.57 -15.92 0.61
CA ASN A 158 -4.14 -17.10 1.26
C ASN A 158 -4.29 -16.90 2.77
N ARG A 159 -3.31 -16.27 3.43
CA ARG A 159 -3.42 -15.89 4.85
C ARG A 159 -4.59 -14.93 5.08
N PHE A 160 -4.70 -13.87 4.28
CA PHE A 160 -5.82 -12.92 4.40
C PHE A 160 -7.18 -13.59 4.17
N ARG A 161 -7.31 -14.47 3.16
CA ARG A 161 -8.54 -15.23 2.93
C ARG A 161 -8.90 -16.15 4.10
N GLN A 162 -7.91 -16.81 4.71
CA GLN A 162 -8.15 -17.64 5.88
C GLN A 162 -8.59 -16.81 7.08
N TRP A 163 -7.94 -15.67 7.32
CA TRP A 163 -8.34 -14.75 8.38
C TRP A 163 -9.75 -14.20 8.14
N GLU A 164 -10.08 -13.76 6.93
CA GLU A 164 -11.42 -13.28 6.57
C GLU A 164 -12.49 -14.35 6.86
N ARG A 165 -12.25 -15.62 6.51
CA ARG A 165 -13.15 -16.73 6.86
C ARG A 165 -13.31 -16.91 8.37
N GLN A 166 -12.22 -16.82 9.14
CA GLN A 166 -12.29 -16.91 10.59
C GLN A 166 -13.12 -15.78 11.19
N LEU A 167 -12.92 -14.55 10.70
CA LEU A 167 -13.72 -13.37 11.08
C LEU A 167 -15.21 -13.57 10.79
N LEU A 168 -15.54 -14.07 9.60
CA LEU A 168 -16.91 -14.41 9.21
C LEU A 168 -17.53 -15.47 10.13
N ASN A 169 -16.80 -16.55 10.40
CA ASN A 169 -17.27 -17.61 11.28
C ASN A 169 -17.50 -17.09 12.71
N GLU A 170 -16.59 -16.25 13.23
CA GLU A 170 -16.73 -15.68 14.57
C GLU A 170 -17.92 -14.71 14.64
N ARG A 171 -18.12 -13.88 13.61
CA ARG A 171 -19.30 -13.04 13.48
C ARG A 171 -20.59 -13.87 13.53
N ASP A 172 -20.66 -14.94 12.74
CA ASP A 172 -21.85 -15.79 12.66
C ASP A 172 -22.12 -16.52 13.97
N ARG A 173 -21.05 -16.96 14.67
CA ARG A 173 -21.16 -17.51 16.01
C ARG A 173 -21.73 -16.49 17.00
N LEU A 174 -21.17 -15.29 17.04
CA LEU A 174 -21.62 -14.23 17.95
C LEU A 174 -23.07 -13.83 17.66
N HIS A 175 -23.47 -13.74 16.38
CA HIS A 175 -24.87 -13.52 16.02
C HIS A 175 -25.80 -14.60 16.55
N LYS A 176 -25.40 -15.88 16.42
CA LYS A 176 -26.19 -17.00 16.94
C LYS A 176 -26.30 -16.97 18.47
N GLU A 177 -25.21 -16.68 19.17
CA GLU A 177 -25.23 -16.49 20.63
C GLU A 177 -26.14 -15.34 21.03
N LEU A 178 -26.07 -14.19 20.34
CA LEU A 178 -26.93 -13.03 20.58
C LEU A 178 -28.42 -13.37 20.38
N GLU A 179 -28.75 -14.11 19.32
CA GLU A 179 -30.11 -14.58 19.03
C GLU A 179 -30.64 -15.47 20.16
N THR A 180 -29.86 -16.47 20.59
CA THR A 180 -30.26 -17.35 21.70
C THR A 180 -30.41 -16.60 23.03
N GLN A 181 -29.58 -15.58 23.30
CA GLN A 181 -29.76 -14.74 24.47
C GLN A 181 -31.02 -13.88 24.36
N GLY A 182 -31.31 -13.35 23.17
CA GLY A 182 -32.55 -12.62 22.89
C GLY A 182 -33.80 -13.46 23.14
N GLU A 183 -33.80 -14.71 22.70
CA GLU A 183 -34.89 -15.67 22.98
C GLU A 183 -35.07 -15.91 24.48
N LYS A 184 -33.98 -16.17 25.23
CA LYS A 184 -34.03 -16.35 26.69
C LYS A 184 -34.56 -15.12 27.42
N VAL A 185 -34.15 -13.92 27.00
CA VAL A 185 -34.65 -12.67 27.59
C VAL A 185 -36.16 -12.55 27.36
N LYS A 186 -36.64 -12.88 26.16
CA LYS A 186 -38.06 -12.83 25.82
C LYS A 186 -38.88 -13.87 26.61
N GLU A 187 -38.32 -15.05 26.82
CA GLU A 187 -38.93 -16.12 27.63
C GLU A 187 -39.04 -15.69 29.10
N LEU A 188 -37.96 -15.18 29.69
CA LEU A 188 -37.97 -14.64 31.05
C LEU A 188 -38.93 -13.45 31.22
N GLN A 189 -39.04 -12.58 30.21
CA GLN A 189 -40.01 -11.48 30.22
C GLN A 189 -41.45 -12.02 30.24
N SER A 190 -41.76 -13.03 29.42
CA SER A 190 -43.07 -13.69 29.39
C SER A 190 -43.41 -14.35 30.73
N GLU A 191 -42.44 -15.05 31.35
CA GLU A 191 -42.61 -15.64 32.69
C GLU A 191 -42.86 -14.57 33.76
N LEU A 192 -42.10 -13.47 33.73
CA LEU A 192 -42.31 -12.33 34.64
C LEU A 192 -43.74 -11.79 34.49
N GLU A 193 -44.17 -11.55 33.24
CA GLU A 193 -45.47 -10.98 32.94
C GLU A 193 -46.60 -11.91 33.41
N ALA A 194 -46.50 -13.22 33.15
CA ALA A 194 -47.42 -14.22 33.68
C ALA A 194 -47.48 -14.25 35.21
N TYR A 195 -46.33 -14.15 35.88
CA TYR A 195 -46.25 -14.07 37.34
C TYR A 195 -46.97 -12.81 37.88
N TYR A 196 -46.71 -11.64 37.29
CA TYR A 196 -47.38 -10.39 37.68
C TYR A 196 -48.90 -10.45 37.45
N TYR A 197 -49.35 -11.04 36.34
CA TYR A 197 -50.78 -11.26 36.08
C TYR A 197 -51.43 -12.15 37.14
N HIS A 198 -50.80 -13.28 37.50
CA HIS A 198 -51.30 -14.17 38.55
C HIS A 198 -51.30 -13.56 39.95
N GLN A 199 -50.30 -12.73 40.29
CA GLN A 199 -50.23 -12.05 41.58
C GLN A 199 -51.28 -10.93 41.70
N ARG A 200 -51.58 -10.24 40.59
CA ARG A 200 -52.66 -9.25 40.50
C ARG A 200 -54.04 -9.89 40.67
N ASP A 201 -54.29 -11.03 40.04
CA ASP A 201 -55.57 -11.75 40.13
C ASP A 201 -55.83 -12.33 41.53
N LYS A 202 -54.77 -12.78 42.24
CA LYS A 202 -54.86 -13.17 43.66
C LYS A 202 -55.13 -12.00 44.62
N SER A 203 -54.72 -10.79 44.25
CA SER A 203 -54.94 -9.59 45.07
C SER A 203 -56.33 -8.97 44.87
N ILE A 204 -57.01 -9.26 43.75
CA ILE A 204 -58.38 -8.80 43.46
C ILE A 204 -59.45 -9.73 44.08
N ARG A 205 -59.09 -10.98 44.40
CA ARG A 205 -59.99 -12.00 44.99
C ARG A 205 -59.99 -12.06 46.53
N LYS A 206 -59.34 -11.12 47.21
CA LYS A 206 -59.43 -10.89 48.66
C LYS A 206 -60.16 -9.60 48.93
#